data_AF-A0A2A2UU30-F1
#
_entry.id   AF-A0A2A2UU30-F1
#
_cell.length_a   1.000
_cell.length_b   1.000
_cell.length_c   1.000
_cell.angle_alpha   90.00
_cell.angle_beta   90.00
_cell.angle_gamma   90.00
#
_symmetry.space_group_name_H-M   'P 1'
#
loop_
_entity.id
_entity.type
_entity.pdbx_description
1 polymer ?
#
loop_
_entity_poly.entity_id
_entity_poly.type
_entity_poly.pdbx_seq_one_letter_code
_entity_poly.pdbx_strand_id
1 'polypeptide(L)'
;MNDDNLMIRVLEWATKQTEFNFQELCEHVRLNDTEKKQLVLLIDHKSVLFHNHTSFYTSYNNPNVKIFASAEDHFRYLEYVELKEARQSSKDANRKAMAAICISIASMILSAGISIYAIKSEINIPHKAYELFSEEHNKALKELKLVRSNQLELNSIIKSQAICKIENDPTY
;
A
#
# COMPACT_ATOMS: atom_id res chain seq x y z
N MET A 1 23.72 -1.19 10.51
CA MET A 1 24.05 -2.61 10.28
C MET A 1 25.55 -2.61 10.08
N ASN A 2 26.29 -3.31 10.93
CA ASN A 2 27.74 -3.27 10.86
C ASN A 2 28.14 -3.89 9.52
N ASP A 3 28.68 -3.10 8.60
CA ASP A 3 29.34 -3.58 7.37
C ASP A 3 30.67 -4.33 7.72
N ASP A 4 30.88 -4.65 9.00
CA ASP A 4 32.03 -5.37 9.58
C ASP A 4 31.94 -6.90 9.44
N ASN A 5 30.95 -7.45 8.74
CA ASN A 5 30.88 -8.90 8.57
C ASN A 5 31.99 -9.38 7.62
N LEU A 6 32.92 -10.18 8.16
CA LEU A 6 34.05 -10.75 7.44
C LEU A 6 33.67 -11.35 6.07
N MET A 7 32.63 -12.19 6.04
CA MET A 7 32.21 -12.87 4.80
C MET A 7 31.71 -11.88 3.76
N ILE A 8 30.93 -10.88 4.17
CA ILE A 8 30.42 -9.87 3.24
C ILE A 8 31.57 -9.06 2.64
N ARG A 9 32.53 -8.61 3.46
CA ARG A 9 33.68 -7.84 2.95
C ARG A 9 34.55 -8.68 2.00
N VAL A 10 34.77 -9.95 2.34
CA VAL A 10 35.54 -10.89 1.51
C VAL A 10 34.83 -11.12 0.18
N LEU A 11 33.54 -11.45 0.21
CA LEU A 11 32.76 -11.74 -1.00
C LEU A 11 32.56 -10.49 -1.87
N GLU A 12 32.37 -9.32 -1.26
CA GLU A 12 32.23 -8.05 -2.00
C GLU A 12 33.45 -7.76 -2.89
N TRP A 13 34.65 -8.01 -2.38
CA TRP A 13 35.86 -7.80 -3.16
C TRP A 13 36.13 -8.98 -4.09
N ALA A 14 36.03 -10.22 -3.58
CA ALA A 14 36.37 -11.43 -4.31
C ALA A 14 35.51 -11.65 -5.57
N THR A 15 34.20 -11.35 -5.50
CA THR A 15 33.27 -11.51 -6.64
C THR A 15 33.48 -10.49 -7.76
N LYS A 16 34.31 -9.45 -7.53
CA LYS A 16 34.70 -8.47 -8.56
C LYS A 16 35.96 -8.88 -9.31
N GLN A 17 36.65 -9.92 -8.84
CA GLN A 17 37.91 -10.40 -9.40
C GLN A 17 37.70 -11.72 -10.15
N THR A 18 38.51 -11.97 -11.17
CA THR A 18 38.51 -13.26 -11.88
C THR A 18 39.32 -14.31 -11.12
N GLU A 19 40.51 -13.95 -10.67
CA GLU A 19 41.41 -14.76 -9.85
C GLU A 19 42.33 -13.85 -9.02
N PHE A 20 42.80 -14.33 -7.88
CA PHE A 20 43.68 -13.57 -6.97
C PHE A 20 44.44 -14.54 -6.05
N ASN A 21 45.46 -14.06 -5.35
CA ASN A 21 46.11 -14.82 -4.27
C ASN A 21 45.60 -14.39 -2.88
N PHE A 22 45.95 -15.16 -1.85
CA PHE A 22 45.47 -14.92 -0.49
C PHE A 22 46.00 -13.60 0.10
N GLN A 23 47.23 -13.23 -0.23
CA GLN A 23 47.84 -11.97 0.25
C GLN A 23 47.11 -10.76 -0.31
N GLU A 24 46.82 -10.73 -1.61
CA GLU A 24 46.04 -9.67 -2.26
C GLU A 24 44.68 -9.50 -1.57
N LEU A 25 43.99 -10.62 -1.30
CA LEU A 25 42.72 -10.60 -0.57
C LEU A 25 42.89 -10.01 0.85
N CYS A 26 43.91 -10.43 1.58
CA CYS A 26 44.17 -9.96 2.94
C CYS A 26 44.48 -8.46 2.99
N GLU A 27 45.26 -7.96 2.02
CA GLU A 27 45.65 -6.56 1.91
C GLU A 27 44.46 -5.67 1.57
N HIS A 28 43.64 -6.08 0.59
CA HIS A 28 42.47 -5.31 0.18
C HIS A 28 41.36 -5.28 1.23
N VAL A 29 41.06 -6.44 1.83
CA VAL A 29 39.97 -6.56 2.81
C VAL A 29 40.44 -6.14 4.22
N ARG A 30 41.76 -5.92 4.39
CA ARG A 30 42.41 -5.51 5.65
C ARG A 30 42.10 -6.48 6.80
N LEU A 31 42.32 -7.76 6.55
CA LEU A 31 42.00 -8.82 7.52
C LEU A 31 42.95 -8.78 8.72
N ASN A 32 42.39 -8.92 9.92
CA ASN A 32 43.20 -9.18 11.12
C ASN A 32 43.64 -10.65 11.18
N ASP A 33 44.60 -10.99 12.06
CA ASP A 33 45.18 -12.33 12.07
C ASP A 33 44.19 -13.44 12.46
N THR A 34 43.16 -13.11 13.25
CA THR A 34 42.08 -14.06 13.58
C THR A 34 41.19 -14.31 12.36
N GLU A 35 40.78 -13.25 11.67
CA GLU A 35 39.99 -13.31 10.43
C GLU A 35 40.73 -14.09 9.33
N LYS A 36 42.05 -13.86 9.19
CA LYS A 36 42.89 -14.62 8.24
C LYS A 36 42.82 -16.11 8.53
N LYS A 37 43.04 -16.53 9.78
CA LYS A 37 43.01 -17.96 10.16
C LYS A 37 41.65 -18.58 9.90
N GLN A 38 40.57 -17.88 10.26
CA GLN A 38 39.21 -18.33 9.99
C GLN A 38 38.98 -18.49 8.48
N LEU A 39 39.37 -17.50 7.69
CA LEU A 39 39.17 -17.52 6.25
C LEU A 39 40.00 -18.62 5.57
N VAL A 40 41.25 -18.86 5.99
CA VAL A 40 42.06 -19.96 5.46
C VAL A 40 41.35 -21.31 5.67
N LEU A 41 40.80 -21.55 6.86
CA LEU A 41 40.04 -22.78 7.14
C LEU A 41 38.80 -22.89 6.25
N LEU A 42 38.05 -21.80 6.11
CA LEU A 42 36.84 -21.80 5.29
C LEU A 42 37.13 -22.09 3.81
N ILE A 43 38.21 -21.53 3.28
CA ILE A 43 38.66 -21.77 1.90
C ILE A 43 39.18 -23.21 1.73
N ASP A 44 39.99 -23.70 2.67
CA ASP A 44 40.52 -25.07 2.62
C ASP A 44 39.40 -26.13 2.66
N HIS A 45 38.35 -25.86 3.44
CA HIS A 45 37.13 -26.69 3.47
C HIS A 45 36.19 -26.48 2.28
N LYS A 46 36.56 -25.63 1.30
CA LYS A 46 35.74 -25.28 0.12
C LYS A 46 34.35 -24.75 0.49
N SER A 47 34.25 -24.12 1.66
CA SER A 47 33.00 -23.55 2.16
C SER A 47 32.77 -22.13 1.64
N VAL A 48 33.85 -21.42 1.28
CA VAL A 48 33.83 -20.09 0.67
C VAL A 48 35.04 -19.94 -0.22
N LEU A 49 34.85 -19.41 -1.44
CA LEU A 49 35.89 -19.30 -2.47
C LEU A 49 36.53 -20.66 -2.84
N PHE A 50 36.97 -20.76 -4.09
CA PHE A 50 37.65 -21.96 -4.61
C PHE A 50 39.13 -21.68 -4.81
N HIS A 51 39.93 -22.74 -4.76
CA HIS A 51 41.37 -22.67 -4.99
C HIS A 51 41.84 -23.79 -5.94
N ASN A 52 42.97 -23.55 -6.62
CA ASN A 52 43.53 -24.48 -7.62
C ASN A 52 44.49 -25.55 -7.03
N HIS A 53 44.71 -25.56 -5.73
CA HIS A 53 45.71 -26.41 -5.06
C HIS A 53 45.08 -27.56 -4.25
N THR A 54 45.83 -28.61 -3.93
CA THR A 54 45.31 -29.80 -3.22
C THR A 54 44.95 -29.54 -1.76
N SER A 55 45.79 -28.79 -1.04
CA SER A 55 45.54 -28.31 0.33
C SER A 55 45.85 -26.83 0.34
N PHE A 56 44.86 -26.01 0.69
CA PHE A 56 45.03 -24.57 0.76
C PHE A 56 45.69 -24.16 2.08
N TYR A 57 45.34 -24.83 3.18
CA TYR A 57 45.81 -24.51 4.53
C TYR A 57 47.34 -24.49 4.66
N THR A 58 48.04 -25.34 3.91
CA THR A 58 49.51 -25.42 3.93
C THR A 58 50.17 -24.55 2.86
N SER A 59 49.44 -24.12 1.84
CA SER A 59 49.99 -23.44 0.67
C SER A 59 49.47 -22.01 0.48
N TYR A 60 48.61 -21.50 1.36
CA TYR A 60 47.98 -20.18 1.18
C TYR A 60 48.99 -19.03 1.07
N ASN A 61 50.21 -19.20 1.60
CA ASN A 61 51.28 -18.22 1.47
C ASN A 61 52.00 -18.24 0.11
N ASN A 62 51.74 -19.24 -0.73
CA ASN A 62 52.39 -19.40 -2.02
C ASN A 62 51.67 -18.56 -3.10
N PRO A 63 52.35 -17.62 -3.77
CA PRO A 63 51.73 -16.76 -4.78
C PRO A 63 51.19 -17.50 -6.01
N ASN A 64 51.62 -18.75 -6.24
CA ASN A 64 51.11 -19.59 -7.33
C ASN A 64 49.73 -20.20 -7.02
N VAL A 65 49.28 -20.14 -5.77
CA VAL A 65 47.96 -20.63 -5.36
C VAL A 65 46.94 -19.56 -5.70
N LYS A 66 46.10 -19.87 -6.67
CA LYS A 66 45.04 -18.99 -7.15
C LYS A 66 43.74 -19.32 -6.47
N ILE A 67 43.04 -18.27 -6.06
CA ILE A 67 41.72 -18.28 -5.45
C ILE A 67 40.77 -17.56 -6.41
N PHE A 68 39.53 -18.03 -6.49
CA PHE A 68 38.48 -17.42 -7.29
C PHE A 68 37.13 -17.61 -6.63
N ALA A 69 36.19 -16.69 -6.88
CA ALA A 69 34.82 -16.81 -6.39
C ALA A 69 34.04 -17.80 -7.25
N SER A 70 33.37 -18.76 -6.62
CA SER A 70 32.45 -19.68 -7.30
C SER A 70 31.14 -18.99 -7.67
N ALA A 71 30.33 -19.63 -8.52
CA ALA A 71 28.96 -19.16 -8.78
C ALA A 71 28.14 -19.03 -7.48
N GLU A 72 28.32 -19.95 -6.54
CA GLU A 72 27.63 -19.90 -5.24
C GLU A 72 28.07 -18.70 -4.40
N ASP A 73 29.36 -18.35 -4.41
CA ASP A 73 29.88 -17.17 -3.73
C ASP A 73 29.27 -15.87 -4.31
N HIS A 74 29.07 -15.82 -5.64
CA HIS A 74 28.38 -14.71 -6.29
C HIS A 74 26.92 -14.62 -5.87
N PHE A 75 26.19 -15.75 -5.84
CA PHE A 75 24.81 -15.78 -5.37
C PHE A 75 24.68 -15.35 -3.92
N ARG A 76 25.55 -15.83 -3.03
CA ARG A 76 25.56 -15.43 -1.61
C ARG A 76 25.76 -13.91 -1.43
N TYR A 77 26.65 -13.30 -2.23
CA TYR A 77 26.83 -11.86 -2.20
C TYR A 77 25.62 -11.12 -2.77
N LEU A 78 25.06 -11.59 -3.88
CA LEU A 78 23.87 -11.02 -4.50
C LEU A 78 22.68 -11.02 -3.52
N GLU A 79 22.40 -12.15 -2.88
CA GLU A 79 21.34 -12.30 -1.88
C GLU A 79 21.51 -11.29 -0.73
N TYR A 80 22.74 -11.07 -0.28
CA TYR A 80 23.01 -10.04 0.73
C TYR A 80 22.66 -8.64 0.24
N VAL A 81 23.04 -8.29 -0.99
CA VAL A 81 22.72 -6.98 -1.60
C VAL A 81 21.21 -6.82 -1.74
N GLU A 82 20.51 -7.82 -2.26
CA GLU A 82 19.05 -7.81 -2.40
C GLU A 82 18.34 -7.66 -1.05
N LEU A 83 18.80 -8.38 -0.02
CA LEU A 83 18.27 -8.23 1.34
C LEU A 83 18.52 -6.83 1.92
N LYS A 84 19.69 -6.23 1.64
CA LYS A 84 20.03 -4.87 2.07
C LYS A 84 19.10 -3.85 1.39
N GLU A 85 18.86 -4.01 0.09
CA GLU A 85 17.95 -3.17 -0.69
C GLU A 85 16.49 -3.34 -0.24
N ALA A 86 16.01 -4.57 -0.05
CA ALA A 86 14.67 -4.85 0.43
C ALA A 86 14.40 -4.22 1.81
N ARG A 87 15.38 -4.25 2.71
CA ARG A 87 15.32 -3.59 4.02
C ARG A 87 15.28 -2.07 3.89
N GLN A 88 16.07 -1.49 2.99
CA GLN A 88 16.03 -0.04 2.72
C GLN A 88 14.68 0.38 2.14
N SER A 89 14.19 -0.35 1.13
CA SER A 89 12.87 -0.14 0.53
C SER A 89 11.75 -0.22 1.57
N SER A 90 11.83 -1.19 2.49
CA SER A 90 10.87 -1.33 3.60
C SER A 90 10.88 -0.14 4.56
N LYS A 91 12.07 0.42 4.88
CA LYS A 91 12.17 1.63 5.71
C LYS A 91 11.57 2.85 5.02
N ASP A 92 11.81 3.00 3.72
CA ASP A 92 11.26 4.07 2.93
C ASP A 92 9.73 3.95 2.78
N ALA A 93 9.23 2.75 2.54
CA ALA A 93 7.80 2.47 2.52
C ALA A 93 7.14 2.82 3.86
N ASN A 94 7.77 2.45 4.98
CA ASN A 94 7.27 2.79 6.31
C ASN A 94 7.23 4.32 6.53
N ARG A 95 8.25 5.05 6.06
CA ARG A 95 8.26 6.52 6.12
C ARG A 95 7.11 7.13 5.31
N LYS A 96 6.86 6.61 4.10
CA LYS A 96 5.75 7.05 3.24
C LYS A 96 4.40 6.74 3.88
N ALA A 97 4.23 5.55 4.44
CA ALA A 97 3.02 5.16 5.16
C ALA A 97 2.75 6.09 6.35
N MET A 98 3.78 6.41 7.14
CA MET A 98 3.65 7.33 8.26
C MET A 98 3.24 8.75 7.82
N ALA A 99 3.80 9.25 6.72
CA ALA A 99 3.38 10.54 6.15
C ALA A 99 1.90 10.51 5.71
N ALA A 100 1.46 9.44 5.04
CA ALA A 100 0.07 9.27 4.63
C ALA A 100 -0.90 9.20 5.83
N ILE A 101 -0.50 8.52 6.91
CA ILE A 101 -1.26 8.49 8.16
C ILE A 101 -1.41 9.89 8.74
N CYS A 102 -0.33 10.68 8.81
CA CYS A 102 -0.40 12.06 9.30
C CYS A 102 -1.36 12.93 8.46
N ILE A 103 -1.31 12.81 7.13
CA ILE A 103 -2.22 13.53 6.23
C ILE A 103 -3.67 13.10 6.48
N SER A 104 -3.91 11.80 6.64
CA SER A 104 -5.25 11.25 6.90
C SER A 104 -5.82 11.80 8.21
N ILE A 105 -5.03 11.81 9.28
CA ILE A 105 -5.43 12.39 10.58
C ILE A 105 -5.74 13.89 10.42
N ALA A 106 -4.88 14.65 9.74
CA ALA A 106 -5.11 16.08 9.52
C ALA A 106 -6.41 16.33 8.73
N SER A 107 -6.67 15.55 7.67
CA SER A 107 -7.89 15.66 6.87
C SER A 107 -9.15 15.32 7.68
N MET A 108 -9.06 14.34 8.58
CA MET A 108 -10.16 13.97 9.48
C MET A 108 -10.49 15.10 10.45
N ILE A 109 -9.46 15.72 11.06
CA ILE A 109 -9.64 16.86 11.97
C ILE A 109 -10.26 18.05 11.23
N LEU A 110 -9.77 18.38 10.03
CA LEU A 110 -10.32 19.45 9.20
C LEU A 110 -11.78 19.20 8.84
N SER A 111 -12.11 17.97 8.43
CA SER A 111 -13.49 17.60 8.07
C SER A 111 -14.44 17.72 9.28
N ALA A 112 -14.00 17.25 10.45
CA ALA A 112 -14.77 17.40 11.69
C ALA A 112 -14.95 18.89 12.07
N GLY A 113 -13.90 19.70 11.93
CA GLY A 113 -13.95 21.14 12.19
C GLY A 113 -14.92 21.88 11.27
N ILE A 114 -14.87 21.62 9.96
CA ILE A 114 -15.81 22.17 8.97
C ILE A 114 -17.24 21.74 9.31
N SER A 115 -17.46 20.47 9.66
CA SER A 115 -18.78 19.97 10.04
C SER A 115 -19.34 20.71 11.26
N ILE A 116 -18.54 20.93 12.30
CA ILE A 116 -18.97 21.66 13.50
C ILE A 116 -19.25 23.13 13.17
N TYR A 117 -18.41 23.77 12.36
CA TYR A 117 -18.62 25.14 11.92
C TYR A 117 -19.93 25.27 11.12
N ALA A 118 -20.17 24.36 10.18
CA ALA A 118 -21.38 24.33 9.36
C ALA A 118 -22.67 24.16 10.18
N ILE A 119 -22.62 23.37 11.26
CA ILE A 119 -23.76 23.21 12.18
C ILE A 119 -24.01 24.49 13.00
N LYS A 120 -22.95 25.21 13.39
CA LYS A 120 -23.06 26.44 14.20
C LYS A 120 -23.35 27.69 13.38
N SER A 121 -22.97 27.72 12.10
CA SER A 121 -23.38 28.79 11.20
C SER A 121 -24.89 28.74 11.04
N GLU A 122 -25.57 29.85 11.34
CA GLU A 122 -26.95 30.05 10.96
C GLU A 122 -27.07 29.72 9.49
N ILE A 123 -27.86 28.69 9.17
CA ILE A 123 -28.16 28.33 7.80
C ILE A 123 -28.92 29.52 7.21
N ASN A 124 -28.20 30.44 6.57
CA ASN A 124 -28.79 31.53 5.81
C ASN A 124 -29.37 30.92 4.53
N ILE A 125 -30.46 30.17 4.68
CA ILE A 125 -31.23 29.66 3.56
C ILE A 125 -31.73 30.91 2.82
N PRO A 126 -31.32 31.14 1.57
CA PRO A 126 -31.74 32.32 0.85
C PRO A 126 -33.27 32.32 0.82
N HIS A 127 -33.89 33.42 1.24
CA HIS A 127 -35.34 33.58 1.37
C HIS A 127 -36.14 33.05 0.16
N LYS A 128 -35.53 33.18 -1.03
CA LYS A 128 -36.05 32.66 -2.30
C LYS A 128 -36.30 31.14 -2.31
N ALA A 129 -35.51 30.36 -1.59
CA ALA A 129 -35.73 28.92 -1.45
C ALA A 129 -36.99 28.62 -0.62
N TYR A 130 -37.24 29.37 0.46
CA TYR A 130 -38.46 29.23 1.25
C TYR A 130 -39.71 29.56 0.42
N GLU A 131 -39.64 30.64 -0.37
CA GLU A 131 -40.72 31.05 -1.27
C GLU A 131 -41.04 29.95 -2.30
N LEU A 132 -40.03 29.39 -2.97
CA LEU A 132 -40.20 28.31 -3.94
C LEU A 132 -40.85 27.06 -3.33
N PHE A 133 -40.39 26.64 -2.13
CA PHE A 133 -41.00 25.50 -1.43
C PHE A 133 -42.46 25.79 -1.03
N SER A 134 -42.75 27.00 -0.59
CA SER A 134 -44.10 27.40 -0.20
C SER A 134 -45.05 27.47 -1.40
N GLU A 135 -44.57 27.92 -2.55
CA GLU A 135 -45.37 28.05 -3.78
C GLU A 135 -45.69 26.68 -4.37
N GLU A 136 -44.71 25.78 -4.43
CA GLU A 136 -44.92 24.39 -4.87
C GLU A 136 -45.89 23.64 -3.95
N HIS A 137 -45.75 23.80 -2.63
CA HIS A 137 -46.65 23.19 -1.66
C HIS A 137 -48.10 23.68 -1.82
N ASN A 138 -48.27 24.99 -2.00
CA ASN A 138 -49.57 25.61 -2.22
C ASN A 138 -50.20 25.17 -3.55
N LYS A 139 -49.39 25.00 -4.61
CA LYS A 139 -49.86 24.50 -5.91
C LYS A 139 -50.33 23.04 -5.81
N ALA A 140 -49.53 22.18 -5.18
CA ALA A 140 -49.90 20.78 -4.96
C ALA A 140 -51.21 20.65 -4.16
N LEU A 141 -51.39 21.48 -3.12
CA LEU A 141 -52.63 21.51 -2.33
C LEU A 141 -53.85 21.95 -3.15
N LYS A 142 -53.69 22.90 -4.07
CA LYS A 142 -54.77 23.32 -4.98
C LYS A 142 -55.16 22.20 -5.94
N GLU A 143 -54.19 21.53 -6.54
CA GLU A 143 -54.45 20.40 -7.45
C GLU A 143 -55.14 19.24 -6.73
N LEU A 144 -54.70 18.90 -5.51
CA LEU A 144 -55.35 17.87 -4.70
C LEU A 144 -56.79 18.23 -4.30
N LYS A 145 -57.07 19.51 -4.01
CA LYS A 145 -58.45 19.97 -3.74
C LYS A 145 -59.34 19.82 -4.98
N LEU A 146 -58.81 20.14 -6.17
CA LEU A 146 -59.54 20.02 -7.43
C LEU A 146 -59.81 18.55 -7.81
N VAL A 147 -58.83 17.66 -7.60
CA VAL A 147 -59.06 16.22 -7.79
C VAL A 147 -60.12 15.71 -6.82
N ARG A 148 -60.11 16.16 -5.56
CA ARG A 148 -61.12 15.79 -4.56
C ARG A 148 -62.53 16.26 -4.95
N SER A 149 -62.69 17.49 -5.45
CA SER A 149 -64.01 17.97 -5.89
C SER A 149 -64.53 17.17 -7.08
N ASN A 150 -63.67 16.87 -8.06
CA ASN A 150 -64.05 16.08 -9.22
C ASN A 150 -64.46 14.64 -8.83
N GLN A 151 -63.80 14.04 -7.85
CA GLN A 151 -64.19 12.73 -7.30
C GLN A 151 -65.56 12.78 -6.60
N LEU A 152 -65.88 13.85 -5.88
CA LEU A 152 -67.18 14.03 -5.24
C LEU A 152 -68.30 14.20 -6.27
N GLU A 153 -68.06 14.96 -7.34
CA GLU A 153 -69.00 15.11 -8.46
C GLU A 153 -69.20 13.80 -9.22
N LEU A 154 -68.13 13.04 -9.49
CA LEU A 154 -68.26 11.75 -10.16
C LEU A 154 -69.07 10.76 -9.31
N ASN A 155 -68.83 10.72 -8.00
CA ASN A 155 -69.59 9.87 -7.08
C ASN A 155 -71.07 10.26 -7.00
N SER A 156 -71.40 11.56 -7.10
CA SER A 156 -72.81 11.99 -7.11
C SER A 156 -73.52 11.59 -8.42
N ILE A 157 -72.82 11.67 -9.55
CA ILE A 157 -73.32 11.21 -10.86
C ILE A 157 -73.50 9.68 -10.90
N ILE A 158 -72.53 8.91 -10.40
CA ILE A 158 -72.66 7.46 -10.32
C ILE A 158 -73.86 7.08 -9.44
N LYS A 159 -74.05 7.76 -8.31
CA LYS A 159 -75.19 7.52 -7.42
C LYS A 159 -76.53 7.83 -8.09
N SER A 160 -76.63 8.92 -8.86
CA SER A 160 -77.87 9.25 -9.57
C SER A 160 -78.16 8.29 -10.73
N GLN A 161 -77.14 7.87 -11.49
CA GLN A 161 -77.30 6.88 -12.56
C GLN A 161 -77.62 5.47 -12.03
N ALA A 162 -77.07 5.09 -10.87
CA ALA A 162 -77.40 3.83 -10.21
C ALA A 162 -78.88 3.80 -9.78
N ILE A 163 -79.42 4.94 -9.32
CA ILE A 163 -80.85 5.07 -8.99
C ILE A 163 -81.72 4.93 -10.24
N CYS A 164 -81.35 5.54 -11.37
CA CYS A 164 -82.10 5.41 -12.63
C CYS A 164 -82.04 4.01 -13.28
N LYS A 165 -81.02 3.18 -12.97
CA LYS A 165 -80.98 1.78 -13.44
C LYS A 165 -81.90 0.85 -12.66
N ILE A 166 -82.14 1.13 -11.37
CA ILE A 166 -83.06 0.34 -10.53
C ILE A 166 -84.52 0.52 -10.99
N GLU A 167 -84.85 1.69 -11.55
CA GLU A 167 -86.21 1.99 -12.03
C GLU A 167 -86.52 1.40 -13.43
N ASN A 168 -85.50 0.88 -14.14
CA ASN A 168 -85.61 0.36 -15.51
C ASN A 168 -85.24 -1.13 -15.66
N ASP A 169 -85.12 -1.88 -14.55
CA ASP A 169 -84.92 -3.34 -14.59
C ASP A 169 -86.26 -4.07 -14.39
N PRO A 170 -86.84 -4.70 -15.43
CA PRO A 170 -88.19 -5.30 -15.35
C PRO A 170 -88.19 -6.69 -14.70
N THR A 171 -87.34 -6.95 -13.70
CA THR A 171 -87.31 -8.24 -12.98
C THR A 171 -87.67 -8.19 -11.49
N TYR A 172 -88.39 -7.15 -11.05
CA TYR A 172 -89.23 -7.19 -9.85
C TYR A 172 -90.62 -6.65 -10.12
#